data_AF-A0A3P6S1Z6-F1
#
_entry.id   AF-A0A3P6S1Z6-F1
#
_cell.length_a   1.000
_cell.length_b   1.000
_cell.length_c   1.000
_cell.angle_alpha   90.00
_cell.angle_beta   90.00
_cell.angle_gamma   90.00
#
_symmetry.space_group_name_H-M   'P 1'
#
loop_
_entity.id
_entity.type
_entity.pdbx_description
1 polymer ?
#
loop_
_entity_poly.entity_id
_entity_poly.type
_entity_poly.pdbx_seq_one_letter_code
_entity_poly.pdbx_strand_id
1 'polypeptide(L)'
;MSKVDVNIEGMRRPHENPTEWRVRKAFLEKNAGKLDVDRLECLSQCFVNCELYGCGYPDKVMNEIKDLGSDIIDNIYPNRSR
;
A
#
# COMPACT_ATOMS: atom_id res chain seq x y z
N MET A 1 -22.15 -0.23 -11.05
CA MET A 1 -20.85 0.35 -11.46
C MET A 1 -19.95 -0.75 -11.98
N SER A 2 -19.45 -0.64 -13.20
CA SER A 2 -18.35 -1.47 -13.71
C SER A 2 -17.09 -1.18 -12.88
N LYS A 3 -16.40 -2.23 -12.42
CA LYS A 3 -15.07 -2.10 -11.81
C LYS A 3 -14.18 -1.34 -12.80
N VAL A 4 -13.60 -0.22 -12.38
CA VAL A 4 -12.50 0.40 -13.10
C VAL A 4 -11.30 -0.53 -12.90
N ASP A 5 -10.83 -1.16 -13.97
CA ASP A 5 -9.58 -1.91 -13.94
C ASP A 5 -8.42 -0.93 -13.83
N VAL A 6 -7.89 -0.78 -12.62
CA VAL A 6 -6.71 0.03 -12.36
C VAL A 6 -5.49 -0.73 -12.89
N ASN A 7 -4.73 -0.11 -13.79
CA ASN A 7 -3.47 -0.67 -14.27
C ASN A 7 -2.38 -0.50 -13.20
N ILE A 8 -2.28 -1.47 -12.28
CA ILE A 8 -1.35 -1.44 -11.14
C ILE A 8 0.11 -1.38 -11.59
N GLU A 9 0.51 -2.15 -12.61
CA GLU A 9 1.90 -2.11 -13.11
C GLU A 9 2.28 -0.72 -13.64
N GLY A 10 1.32 -0.02 -14.25
CA GLY A 10 1.50 1.36 -14.71
C GLY A 10 1.63 2.39 -13.59
N MET A 11 1.32 2.04 -12.34
CA MET A 11 1.48 2.92 -11.19
C MET A 11 2.90 2.93 -10.63
N ARG A 12 3.76 1.96 -10.99
CA ARG A 12 5.14 1.88 -10.50
C ARG A 12 5.95 3.12 -10.89
N ARG A 13 6.68 3.69 -9.93
CA ARG A 13 7.52 4.87 -10.19
C ARG A 13 8.95 4.46 -10.58
N PRO A 14 9.64 5.23 -11.46
CA PRO A 14 11.00 4.89 -11.89
C PRO A 14 12.04 4.83 -10.77
N HIS A 15 11.83 5.59 -9.69
CA HIS A 15 12.73 5.66 -8.54
C HIS A 15 12.40 4.64 -7.45
N GLU A 16 11.35 3.83 -7.59
CA GLU A 16 11.02 2.80 -6.60
C GLU A 16 11.95 1.61 -6.70
N ASN A 17 12.61 1.33 -5.59
CA ASN A 17 13.42 0.14 -5.46
C ASN A 17 12.51 -1.13 -5.39
N PRO A 18 13.06 -2.34 -5.63
CA PRO A 18 12.26 -3.55 -5.67
C PRO A 18 11.49 -3.86 -4.38
N THR A 19 12.03 -3.49 -3.22
CA THR A 19 11.40 -3.72 -1.92
C THR A 19 10.20 -2.80 -1.73
N GLU A 20 10.36 -1.50 -2.01
CA GLU A 20 9.26 -0.51 -2.01
C GLU A 20 8.15 -0.96 -2.95
N TRP A 21 8.50 -1.32 -4.19
CA TRP A 21 7.52 -1.71 -5.18
C TRP A 21 6.76 -2.97 -4.76
N ARG A 22 7.44 -3.98 -4.23
CA ARG A 22 6.78 -5.20 -3.75
C ARG A 22 5.75 -4.92 -2.66
N VAL A 23 6.09 -4.08 -1.69
CA VAL A 23 5.18 -3.72 -0.58
C VAL A 23 4.04 -2.85 -1.08
N ARG A 24 4.32 -1.84 -1.92
CA ARG A 24 3.31 -0.95 -2.46
C ARG A 24 2.33 -1.67 -3.38
N LYS A 25 2.84 -2.50 -4.28
CA LYS A 25 2.04 -3.29 -5.22
C LYS A 25 1.05 -4.19 -4.48
N ALA A 26 1.47 -4.85 -3.41
CA ALA A 26 0.56 -5.67 -2.59
C ALA A 26 -0.58 -4.84 -1.97
N PHE A 27 -0.30 -3.60 -1.55
CA PHE A 27 -1.33 -2.68 -1.08
C PHE A 27 -2.29 -2.25 -2.19
N LEU A 28 -1.75 -1.91 -3.37
CA LEU A 28 -2.54 -1.56 -4.55
C LEU A 28 -3.47 -2.71 -4.97
N GLU A 29 -2.95 -3.93 -5.09
CA GLU A 29 -3.72 -5.12 -5.48
C GLU A 29 -4.82 -5.47 -4.48
N LYS A 30 -4.52 -5.43 -3.18
CA LYS A 30 -5.50 -5.74 -2.13
C LYS A 30 -6.67 -4.75 -2.06
N ASN A 31 -6.42 -3.49 -2.43
CA ASN A 31 -7.36 -2.39 -2.22
C ASN A 31 -7.90 -1.79 -3.52
N ALA A 32 -7.46 -2.29 -4.68
CA ALA A 32 -8.06 -1.96 -5.98
C ALA A 32 -9.57 -2.24 -5.97
N GLY A 33 -10.35 -1.22 -6.32
CA GLY A 33 -11.82 -1.28 -6.32
C GLY A 33 -12.50 -1.04 -4.97
N LYS A 34 -11.75 -0.88 -3.87
CA LYS A 34 -12.29 -0.40 -2.57
C LYS A 34 -12.16 1.12 -2.42
N LEU A 35 -11.16 1.69 -3.08
CA LEU A 35 -10.80 3.10 -3.05
C LEU A 35 -10.89 3.71 -4.45
N ASP A 36 -11.12 5.02 -4.51
CA ASP A 36 -10.84 5.77 -5.73
C ASP A 36 -9.33 5.76 -6.03
N VAL A 37 -8.97 6.03 -7.29
CA VAL A 37 -7.58 5.89 -7.77
C VAL A 37 -6.62 6.84 -7.05
N ASP A 38 -7.05 8.06 -6.78
CA ASP A 38 -6.21 9.07 -6.13
C ASP A 38 -5.95 8.71 -4.66
N ARG A 39 -6.99 8.25 -3.95
CA ARG A 39 -6.87 7.76 -2.58
C ARG A 39 -6.04 6.49 -2.49
N LEU A 40 -6.22 5.57 -3.44
CA LEU A 40 -5.44 4.34 -3.55
C LEU A 40 -3.94 4.64 -3.73
N GLU A 41 -3.59 5.52 -4.66
CA GLU A 41 -2.20 5.94 -4.88
C GLU A 41 -1.64 6.62 -3.61
N CYS A 42 -2.38 7.58 -3.03
CA CYS A 42 -1.97 8.30 -1.82
C CYS A 42 -1.69 7.36 -0.65
N LEU A 43 -2.64 6.49 -0.30
CA LEU A 43 -2.50 5.57 0.83
C LEU A 43 -1.46 4.49 0.58
N SER A 44 -1.26 4.05 -0.67
CA SER A 44 -0.20 3.09 -0.98
C SER A 44 1.19 3.65 -0.64
N GLN A 45 1.42 4.94 -0.88
CA GLN A 45 2.68 5.60 -0.53
C GLN A 45 2.83 5.79 0.98
N CYS A 46 1.76 6.22 1.65
CA CYS A 46 1.79 6.32 3.11
C CYS A 46 2.06 4.96 3.77
N PHE A 47 1.48 3.87 3.27
CA PHE A 47 1.72 2.51 3.77
C PHE A 47 3.19 2.11 3.65
N VAL A 48 3.82 2.32 2.49
CA VAL A 48 5.27 2.07 2.31
C VAL A 48 6.09 2.91 3.29
N ASN A 49 5.76 4.20 3.43
CA ASN A 49 6.47 5.09 4.34
C ASN A 49 6.34 4.68 5.81
N CYS A 50 5.17 4.20 6.23
CA CYS A 50 4.98 3.65 7.57
C CYS A 50 5.80 2.37 7.77
N GLU A 51 5.69 1.40 6.86
CA GLU A 51 6.23 0.06 7.08
C GLU A 51 7.73 -0.05 6.84
N LEU A 52 8.27 0.70 5.88
CA LEU A 52 9.70 0.64 5.53
C LEU A 52 10.52 1.76 6.17
N TYR A 53 9.91 2.92 6.40
CA TYR A 53 10.61 4.11 6.89
C TYR A 53 10.15 4.58 8.27
N GLY A 54 9.14 3.96 8.88
CA GLY A 54 8.66 4.29 10.22
C GLY A 54 7.97 5.67 10.31
N CYS A 55 7.48 6.20 9.18
CA CYS A 55 6.79 7.49 9.17
C CYS A 55 5.45 7.44 9.91
N GLY A 56 5.10 8.54 10.57
CA GLY A 56 3.80 8.75 11.19
C GLY A 56 2.95 9.75 10.42
N TYR A 57 1.63 9.55 10.44
CA TYR A 57 0.62 10.43 9.85
C TYR A 57 -0.48 10.70 10.89
N PRO A 58 -1.44 11.62 10.64
CA PRO A 58 -2.57 11.82 11.54
C PRO A 58 -3.35 10.52 11.81
N ASP A 59 -3.88 10.37 13.02
CA ASP A 59 -4.50 9.11 13.51
C ASP A 59 -5.52 8.50 12.55
N LYS A 60 -6.34 9.33 11.90
CA LYS A 60 -7.32 8.86 10.91
C LYS A 60 -6.66 8.13 9.75
N VAL A 61 -5.53 8.65 9.25
CA VAL A 61 -4.75 8.03 8.18
C VAL A 61 -4.06 6.77 8.68
N MET A 62 -3.52 6.80 9.90
CA MET A 62 -2.87 5.61 10.48
C MET A 62 -3.84 4.45 10.66
N ASN A 63 -5.06 4.72 11.14
CA ASN A 63 -6.10 3.71 11.29
C ASN A 63 -6.51 3.11 9.95
N GLU A 64 -6.74 3.97 8.94
CA GLU A 64 -7.13 3.51 7.61
C GLU A 64 -6.04 2.66 6.94
N ILE A 65 -4.77 3.07 7.06
CA ILE A 65 -3.62 2.30 6.55
C ILE A 65 -3.51 0.95 7.26
N LYS A 66 -3.70 0.92 8.59
CA LYS A 66 -3.63 -0.32 9.37
C LYS A 66 -4.71 -1.30 8.94
N ASP A 67 -5.94 -0.83 8.77
CA ASP A 67 -7.07 -1.67 8.38
C ASP A 67 -6.91 -2.21 6.96
N LEU A 68 -6.57 -1.35 6.00
CA LEU A 68 -6.36 -1.72 4.60
C LEU A 68 -5.09 -2.55 4.37
N GLY A 69 -4.04 -2.28 5.14
CA GLY A 69 -2.71 -2.89 5.06
C GLY A 69 -2.55 -4.17 5.87
N SER A 70 -3.58 -4.57 6.63
CA SER A 70 -3.61 -5.80 7.45
C SER A 70 -3.01 -7.00 6.70
N ASP A 71 -2.17 -7.78 7.38
CA ASP A 71 -1.57 -9.02 6.87
C ASP A 71 -0.63 -8.88 5.66
N ILE A 72 -0.51 -7.71 5.00
CA ILE A 72 0.36 -7.56 3.81
C ILE A 72 1.81 -7.85 4.18
N ILE A 73 2.29 -7.20 5.24
CA ILE A 73 3.67 -7.34 5.68
C ILE A 73 3.95 -8.74 6.21
N ASP A 74 3.04 -9.31 6.99
CA ASP A 74 3.19 -10.66 7.51
C ASP A 74 3.21 -11.69 6.37
N ASN A 75 2.41 -11.49 5.30
CA ASN A 75 2.44 -12.35 4.11
C ASN A 75 3.72 -12.20 3.28
N ILE A 76 4.29 -10.99 3.19
CA ILE A 76 5.54 -10.75 2.44
C ILE A 76 6.77 -11.22 3.25
N TYR A 77 6.71 -11.09 4.58
CA TYR A 77 7.79 -11.36 5.52
C TYR A 77 7.31 -12.22 6.71
N PRO A 78 6.97 -13.51 6.49
CA PRO A 78 6.36 -14.36 7.52
C PRO A 78 7.23 -14.61 8.75
N ASN A 79 8.53 -14.32 8.68
CA ASN A 79 9.48 -14.49 9.78
C ASN A 79 9.94 -13.16 10.39
N ARG A 80 9.27 -12.04 10.10
CA ARG A 80 9.57 -10.75 10.75
C ARG A 80 9.19 -10.84 12.23
N SER A 81 10.15 -10.64 13.13
CA SER A 81 9.84 -10.36 14.53
C SER A 81 9.21 -8.96 14.61
N ARG A 82 8.00 -8.87 15.16
CA ARG A 82 7.32 -7.58 15.39
C ARG A 82 8.00 -6.79 16.50
#